data_AF-A0AAU1Y4H7-F1
#
_entry.id   AF-A0AAU1Y4H7-F1
#
_cell.length_a   1.000
_cell.length_b   1.000
_cell.length_c   1.000
_cell.angle_alpha   90.00
_cell.angle_beta   90.00
_cell.angle_gamma   90.00
#
_symmetry.space_group_name_H-M   'P 1'
#
loop_
_entity.id
_entity.type
_entity.pdbx_description
1 polymer ?
#
loop_
_entity_poly.entity_id
_entity_poly.type
_entity_poly.pdbx_seq_one_letter_code
_entity_poly.pdbx_strand_id
1 'polypeptide(L)'
;MSDLIGRLLTWVGLFPRPRGRHRASALSQRLAPTAPPPALDASLPAHRSPYGLDTPIDGAATIAVRPYVAAHEQWQRHREVVMAAMGFDVPGPYWIRETEVA
;
A
#
# COMPACT_ATOMS: atom_id res chain seq x y z
N MET A 1 16.76 -29.08 -0.78
CA MET A 1 16.17 -27.75 -1.10
C MET A 1 14.78 -27.54 -0.50
N SER A 2 14.01 -28.61 -0.27
CA SER A 2 12.69 -28.59 0.41
C SER A 2 12.73 -28.11 1.87
N ASP A 3 13.83 -28.31 2.57
CA ASP A 3 13.95 -27.95 4.00
C ASP A 3 13.93 -26.44 4.23
N LEU A 4 14.45 -25.67 3.27
CA LEU A 4 14.48 -24.21 3.34
C LEU A 4 13.07 -23.62 3.17
N ILE A 5 12.27 -24.24 2.31
CA ILE A 5 10.86 -23.88 2.07
C ILE A 5 10.02 -24.20 3.32
N GLY A 6 10.21 -25.38 3.92
CA GLY A 6 9.50 -25.76 5.15
C GLY A 6 9.81 -24.83 6.32
N ARG A 7 11.08 -24.45 6.47
CA ARG A 7 11.52 -23.51 7.51
C ARG A 7 10.97 -22.10 7.31
N LEU A 8 10.90 -21.63 6.06
CA LEU A 8 10.30 -20.33 5.74
C LEU A 8 8.79 -20.30 6.08
N LEU A 9 8.05 -21.35 5.73
CA LEU A 9 6.62 -21.46 6.03
C LEU A 9 6.35 -21.48 7.54
N THR A 10 7.22 -22.14 8.30
CA THR A 10 7.12 -22.17 9.76
C THR A 10 7.33 -20.78 10.36
N TRP A 11 8.28 -20.01 9.78
CA TRP A 11 8.58 -18.64 10.22
C TRP A 11 7.43 -17.66 9.93
N VAL A 12 6.78 -17.78 8.77
CA VAL A 12 5.62 -16.95 8.41
C VAL A 12 4.41 -17.23 9.32
N GLY A 13 4.25 -18.48 9.78
CA GLY A 13 3.18 -18.87 10.71
C GLY A 13 3.31 -18.29 12.12
N LEU A 14 4.49 -17.78 12.49
CA LEU A 14 4.75 -17.15 13.79
C LEU A 14 4.30 -15.68 13.85
N PHE A 15 3.94 -15.06 12.72
CA PHE A 15 3.43 -13.69 12.74
C PHE A 15 2.05 -13.64 13.41
N PRO A 16 1.83 -12.71 14.37
CA PRO A 16 0.54 -12.57 15.02
C PRO A 16 -0.51 -12.19 13.97
N ARG A 17 -1.53 -13.04 13.81
CA ARG A 17 -2.69 -12.74 12.97
C ARG A 17 -3.29 -11.39 13.42
N PRO A 18 -3.52 -10.43 12.50
CA PRO A 18 -4.18 -9.20 12.88
C PRO A 18 -5.56 -9.54 13.43
N ARG A 19 -5.75 -9.32 14.74
CA ARG A 19 -7.06 -9.40 15.39
C ARG A 19 -7.88 -8.22 14.88
N GLY A 20 -8.56 -8.42 13.76
CA GLY A 20 -9.55 -7.48 13.22
C GLY A 20 -10.76 -7.38 14.14
N ARG A 21 -10.64 -6.64 15.24
CA ARG A 21 -11.77 -6.35 16.16
C ARG A 21 -11.71 -4.90 16.64
N HIS A 22 -11.73 -3.97 15.69
CA HIS A 22 -11.76 -2.53 15.96
C HIS A 22 -12.96 -1.79 15.37
N ARG A 23 -14.05 -2.48 15.01
CA ARG A 23 -15.30 -1.81 14.62
C ARG A 23 -16.49 -2.36 15.38
N ALA A 24 -16.50 -2.11 16.67
CA ALA A 24 -17.71 -2.09 17.47
C ALA A 24 -17.58 -0.96 18.49
N SER A 25 -18.22 0.18 18.19
CA SER A 25 -19.02 1.00 19.12
C SER A 25 -18.89 2.51 18.86
N ALA A 26 -20.07 3.09 18.61
CA ALA A 26 -20.50 4.43 19.01
C ALA A 26 -19.87 5.67 18.34
N LEU A 27 -20.48 6.09 17.22
CA LEU A 27 -20.92 7.48 17.08
C LEU A 27 -22.43 7.49 16.79
N SER A 28 -23.18 7.41 17.87
CA SER A 28 -24.57 7.89 17.92
C SER A 28 -24.50 9.43 17.88
N GLN A 29 -25.10 10.04 16.85
CA GLN A 29 -25.52 11.46 16.69
C GLN A 29 -25.52 11.75 15.17
N ARG A 30 -26.64 11.98 14.48
CA ARG A 30 -27.69 12.97 14.76
C ARG A 30 -28.91 12.62 13.89
N LEU A 31 -30.09 12.41 14.49
CA LEU A 31 -31.35 12.34 13.75
C LEU A 31 -31.64 13.73 13.16
N ALA A 32 -31.58 13.86 11.84
CA ALA A 32 -32.10 15.01 11.12
C ALA A 32 -33.54 14.73 10.66
N PRO A 33 -34.44 15.72 10.60
CA PRO A 33 -35.84 15.53 10.21
C PRO A 33 -35.95 14.93 8.80
N THR A 34 -36.75 13.87 8.68
CA THR A 34 -36.99 13.11 7.45
C THR A 34 -37.73 13.95 6.40
N ALA A 35 -37.04 14.28 5.31
CA ALA A 35 -37.71 14.64 4.05
C ALA A 35 -38.25 13.35 3.38
N PRO A 36 -39.41 13.38 2.70
CA PRO A 36 -39.95 12.21 2.01
C PRO A 36 -38.96 11.69 0.97
N PRO A 37 -38.78 10.36 0.85
CA PRO A 37 -37.81 9.79 -0.08
C PRO A 37 -38.23 10.10 -1.53
N PRO A 38 -37.34 10.64 -2.37
CA PRO A 38 -37.56 10.61 -3.82
C PRO A 38 -37.64 9.15 -4.28
N ALA A 39 -38.43 8.89 -5.32
CA ALA A 39 -38.60 7.56 -5.90
C ALA A 39 -37.23 6.91 -6.13
N LEU A 40 -37.05 5.71 -5.57
CA LEU A 40 -35.78 5.00 -5.54
C LEU A 40 -35.40 4.58 -6.96
N ASP A 41 -34.56 5.37 -7.64
CA ASP A 41 -33.64 4.80 -8.60
C ASP A 41 -32.75 3.81 -7.83
N ALA A 42 -32.83 2.53 -8.18
CA ALA A 42 -32.11 1.42 -7.55
C ALA A 42 -30.59 1.45 -7.80
N SER A 43 -30.02 2.63 -8.04
CA SER A 43 -28.59 2.83 -8.21
C SER A 43 -27.92 2.87 -6.85
N LEU A 44 -26.87 2.07 -6.69
CA LEU A 44 -25.96 2.23 -5.55
C LEU A 44 -25.38 3.65 -5.54
N PRO A 45 -25.07 4.22 -4.36
CA PRO A 45 -24.34 5.47 -4.28
C PRO A 45 -23.04 5.36 -5.06
N ALA A 46 -22.71 6.40 -5.82
CA ALA A 46 -21.42 6.47 -6.49
C ALA A 46 -20.30 6.29 -5.47
N HIS A 47 -19.37 5.37 -5.75
CA HIS A 47 -18.24 5.12 -4.87
C HIS A 47 -17.41 6.39 -4.71
N ARG A 48 -17.37 6.94 -3.50
CA ARG A 48 -16.53 8.09 -3.13
C ARG A 48 -15.46 7.66 -2.17
N SER A 49 -14.27 8.24 -2.31
CA SER A 49 -13.21 8.05 -1.34
C SER A 49 -13.66 8.59 0.03
N PRO A 50 -13.22 8.00 1.16
CA PRO A 50 -13.56 8.47 2.50
C PRO A 50 -13.18 9.93 2.78
N TYR A 51 -12.25 10.48 2.00
CA TYR A 51 -11.76 11.85 2.11
C TYR A 51 -12.50 12.84 1.21
N GLY A 52 -13.58 12.41 0.53
CA GLY A 52 -14.36 13.26 -0.37
C GLY A 52 -13.56 13.73 -1.59
N LEU A 53 -12.42 13.09 -1.87
CA LEU A 53 -11.64 13.36 -3.05
C LEU A 53 -12.27 12.63 -4.23
N ASP A 54 -12.86 13.40 -5.13
CA ASP A 54 -13.41 12.91 -6.39
C ASP A 54 -12.33 12.83 -7.48
N THR A 55 -11.25 13.63 -7.37
CA THR A 55 -10.09 13.59 -8.26
C THR A 55 -8.97 12.70 -7.70
N PRO A 56 -8.28 11.92 -8.55
CA PRO A 56 -7.05 11.23 -8.15
C PRO A 56 -6.01 12.22 -7.63
N ILE A 57 -5.29 11.84 -6.56
CA ILE A 57 -4.12 12.59 -6.10
C ILE A 57 -2.96 12.26 -7.03
N ASP A 58 -2.36 13.27 -7.63
CA ASP A 58 -1.05 13.11 -8.27
C ASP A 58 0.03 13.05 -7.19
N GLY A 59 0.53 11.84 -6.95
CA GLY A 59 1.62 11.59 -6.02
C GLY A 59 2.95 12.22 -6.47
N ALA A 60 3.13 12.49 -7.76
CA ALA A 60 4.34 13.12 -8.29
C ALA A 60 4.32 14.65 -8.09
N ALA A 61 3.15 15.28 -8.12
CA ALA A 61 2.99 16.70 -7.81
C ALA A 61 3.10 17.02 -6.30
N THR A 62 3.05 16.00 -5.44
CA THR A 62 3.07 16.18 -3.98
C THR A 62 4.49 16.04 -3.44
N ILE A 63 5.00 17.06 -2.72
CA ILE A 63 6.32 17.00 -2.09
C ILE A 63 6.32 15.94 -0.98
N ALA A 64 7.17 14.92 -1.15
CA ALA A 64 7.38 13.90 -0.12
C ALA A 64 8.17 14.48 1.07
N VAL A 65 7.72 14.18 2.29
CA VAL A 65 8.48 14.50 3.50
C VAL A 65 9.63 13.51 3.65
N ARG A 66 10.76 13.92 4.24
CA ARG A 66 11.99 13.11 4.41
C ARG A 66 11.79 11.61 4.75
N PRO A 67 10.90 11.18 5.68
CA PRO A 67 10.71 9.76 5.93
C PRO A 67 10.23 8.98 4.69
N TYR A 68 9.39 9.60 3.85
CA TYR A 68 8.87 8.99 2.63
C TYR A 68 9.85 9.06 1.47
N VAL A 69 10.70 10.09 1.42
CA VAL A 69 11.82 10.14 0.46
C VAL A 69 12.79 8.99 0.70
N ALA A 70 13.22 8.81 1.96
CA ALA A 70 14.14 7.73 2.32
C ALA A 70 13.55 6.34 2.05
N ALA A 71 12.26 6.14 2.37
CA ALA A 71 11.56 4.90 2.07
C ALA A 71 11.46 4.65 0.54
N HIS A 72 11.23 5.69 -0.25
CA HIS A 72 11.15 5.58 -1.70
C HIS A 72 12.50 5.17 -2.31
N GLU A 73 13.60 5.81 -1.90
CA GLU A 73 14.95 5.46 -2.35
C GLU A 73 15.33 4.01 -1.98
N GLN A 74 14.99 3.56 -0.77
CA GLN A 74 15.24 2.18 -0.34
C GLN A 74 14.46 1.18 -1.21
N TRP A 75 13.20 1.48 -1.49
CA TRP A 75 12.37 0.64 -2.35
C TRP A 75 12.90 0.57 -3.78
N GLN A 76 13.37 1.70 -4.34
CA GLN A 76 14.00 1.74 -5.66
C GLN A 76 15.24 0.84 -5.72
N ARG A 77 16.16 0.99 -4.76
CA ARG A 77 17.37 0.14 -4.69
C ARG A 77 17.02 -1.34 -4.53
N HIS A 78 16.03 -1.67 -3.72
CA HIS A 78 15.60 -3.06 -3.55
C HIS A 78 15.03 -3.62 -4.85
N ARG A 79 14.25 -2.82 -5.58
CA ARG A 79 13.70 -3.23 -6.88
C ARG A 79 14.81 -3.46 -7.90
N GLU A 80 15.81 -2.61 -7.98
CA GLU A 80 16.98 -2.79 -8.86
C GLU A 80 17.71 -4.11 -8.55
N VAL A 81 17.98 -4.37 -7.27
CA VAL A 81 18.61 -5.63 -6.82
C VAL A 81 17.76 -6.85 -7.18
N VAL A 82 16.44 -6.78 -6.98
CA VAL A 82 15.53 -7.87 -7.33
C VAL A 82 15.49 -8.11 -8.84
N MET A 83 15.46 -7.05 -9.64
CA MET A 83 15.45 -7.17 -11.10
C MET A 83 16.76 -7.77 -11.61
N ALA A 84 17.91 -7.31 -11.10
CA ALA A 84 19.22 -7.88 -11.41
C ALA A 84 19.33 -9.35 -10.98
N ALA A 85 18.85 -9.71 -9.78
CA ALA A 85 18.83 -11.10 -9.30
C ALA A 85 17.92 -12.01 -10.14
N MET A 86 16.87 -11.46 -10.74
CA MET A 86 15.96 -12.18 -11.65
C MET A 86 16.47 -12.24 -13.09
N GLY A 87 17.65 -11.66 -13.39
CA GLY A 87 18.25 -11.64 -14.72
C GLY A 87 17.56 -10.69 -15.70
N PHE A 88 16.73 -9.75 -15.20
CA PHE A 88 16.25 -8.65 -16.01
C PHE A 88 17.34 -7.59 -16.09
N ASP A 89 17.76 -7.25 -17.30
CA ASP A 89 18.73 -6.18 -17.52
C ASP A 89 18.11 -4.84 -17.09
N VAL A 90 18.73 -4.22 -16.08
CA VAL A 90 18.31 -2.91 -15.56
C VAL A 90 19.25 -1.88 -16.18
N PRO A 91 18.76 -0.98 -17.05
CA PRO A 91 19.62 0.01 -17.68
C PRO A 91 19.94 1.10 -16.65
N GLY A 92 21.04 0.92 -15.91
CA GLY A 92 21.52 1.93 -14.96
C GLY A 92 22.78 1.47 -14.21
N PRO A 93 23.72 2.38 -13.92
CA PRO A 93 24.90 2.06 -13.13
C PRO A 93 24.48 1.71 -11.71
N TYR A 94 24.70 0.46 -11.29
CA TYR A 94 24.41 0.02 -9.93
C TYR A 94 25.69 0.08 -9.09
N TRP A 95 25.61 0.74 -7.94
CA TRP A 95 26.74 0.89 -7.02
C TRP A 95 26.67 -0.20 -5.95
N ILE A 96 27.42 -1.28 -6.12
CA ILE A 96 27.75 -2.18 -5.01
C ILE A 96 28.97 -1.58 -4.32
N ARG A 97 28.88 -1.41 -3.00
CA ARG A 97 29.93 -0.85 -2.12
C ARG A 97 31.35 -1.07 -2.68
N GLU A 98 31.95 0.05 -3.10
CA GLU A 98 33.35 0.22 -3.52
C GLU A 98 33.80 -0.40 -4.85
N THR A 99 32.92 -0.94 -5.69
CA THR A 99 33.31 -1.37 -7.05
C THR A 99 32.24 -1.05 -8.09
N GLU A 100 32.61 -0.22 -9.07
CA GLU A 100 31.86 0.02 -10.31
C GLU A 100 31.94 -1.22 -11.20
N VAL A 101 30.80 -1.76 -11.63
CA VAL A 101 30.73 -2.86 -12.60
C VAL A 101 29.82 -2.40 -13.74
N ALA A 102 30.44 -2.23 -14.91
CA ALA A 102 29.79 -1.82 -16.17
C ALA A 102 29.02 -2.98 -16.83
#